data_AF-A0A1T0C998-F1
#
_entry.id   AF-A0A1T0C998-F1
#
_cell.length_a   1.000
_cell.length_b   1.000
_cell.length_c   1.000
_cell.angle_alpha   90.00
_cell.angle_beta   90.00
_cell.angle_gamma   90.00
#
_symmetry.space_group_name_H-M   'P 1'
#
loop_
_entity.id
_entity.type
_entity.pdbx_description
1 polymer ?
#
loop_
_entity_poly.entity_id
_entity_poly.type
_entity_poly.pdbx_seq_one_letter_code
_entity_poly.pdbx_strand_id
1 'polypeptide(L)' 'MILNRGAIIEQEGQDVLFDYTGALFPDGLNPEQVYYFNHEDIDDIVFKGYSDIDEERFVKLYKKWLGSIESSIKKVKTE' A
#
# COMPACT_ATOMS: atom_id res chain seq x y z
N MET A 1 -8.20 -7.40 -1.69
CA MET A 1 -8.51 -6.15 -2.44
C MET A 1 -7.71 -5.01 -1.84
N ILE A 2 -7.02 -4.21 -2.65
CA ILE A 2 -6.26 -3.04 -2.17
C ILE A 2 -7.26 -1.89 -1.91
N LEU A 3 -7.16 -1.29 -0.73
CA LEU A 3 -7.94 -0.14 -0.28
C LEU A 3 -7.14 1.16 -0.33
N ASN A 4 -5.87 1.12 0.09
CA ASN A 4 -4.97 2.28 0.14
C ASN A 4 -3.56 1.90 -0.34
N ARG A 5 -2.77 2.91 -0.76
CA ARG A 5 -1.36 2.76 -1.16
C ARG A 5 -0.47 3.65 -0.31
N GLY A 6 0.65 3.11 0.18
CA GLY A 6 1.61 3.85 1.02
C GLY A 6 1.08 4.13 2.41
N ALA A 7 0.57 3.11 3.08
CA ALA A 7 0.08 3.25 4.44
C ALA A 7 1.27 3.45 5.39
N ILE A 8 1.29 4.61 6.06
CA ILE A 8 2.23 4.89 7.15
C ILE A 8 1.48 4.69 8.46
N ILE A 9 2.00 3.82 9.31
CA ILE A 9 1.43 3.55 10.63
C ILE A 9 2.52 3.70 11.71
N GLU A 10 2.11 4.11 12.89
CA GLU A 10 3.01 4.18 14.05
C GLU A 10 3.09 2.80 14.71
N GLN A 11 4.28 2.21 14.76
CA GLN A 11 4.58 0.99 15.50
C GLN A 11 5.75 1.25 16.44
N GLU A 12 5.55 0.99 17.74
CA GLU A 12 6.59 1.14 18.77
C GLU A 12 7.25 2.53 18.78
N GLY A 13 6.49 3.58 18.46
CA GLY A 13 6.98 4.97 18.38
C GLY A 13 7.80 5.29 17.13
N GLN A 14 7.74 4.43 16.11
CA GLN A 14 8.36 4.64 14.81
C GLN A 14 7.32 4.58 13.68
N ASP A 15 7.43 5.50 12.73
CA ASP A 15 6.65 5.44 11.51
C ASP A 15 7.18 4.33 10.61
N VAL A 16 6.29 3.41 10.23
CA VAL A 16 6.57 2.31 9.32
C VAL A 16 5.68 2.39 8.09
N LEU A 17 6.25 2.04 6.94
CA LEU A 17 5.57 2.06 5.65
C LEU A 17 5.21 0.64 5.19
N PHE A 18 3.97 0.49 4.72
CA PHE A 18 3.51 -0.65 3.92
C PHE A 18 3.07 -0.16 2.55
N ASP A 19 3.30 -0.95 1.50
CA ASP A 19 2.86 -0.55 0.15
C ASP A 19 1.34 -0.48 0.06
N TYR A 20 0.62 -1.37 0.75
CA TYR A 20 -0.84 -1.48 0.64
C TYR A 20 -1.53 -1.71 1.98
N THR A 21 -2.74 -1.18 2.08
CA THR A 21 -3.77 -1.69 3.00
C THR A 21 -4.83 -2.38 2.16
N GLY A 22 -5.37 -3.50 2.65
CA GLY A 22 -6.43 -4.21 1.95
C GLY A 22 -7.45 -4.86 2.86
N ALA A 23 -8.45 -5.45 2.21
CA ALA A 23 -9.47 -6.27 2.84
C ALA A 23 -9.80 -7.50 1.98
N LEU A 24 -10.51 -8.45 2.57
CA LEU A 24 -10.90 -9.68 1.90
C LEU A 24 -11.97 -9.39 0.84
N PHE A 25 -11.87 -10.13 -0.27
CA PHE A 25 -12.93 -10.16 -1.29
C PHE A 25 -13.78 -11.43 -1.05
N PRO A 26 -15.12 -11.36 -1.13
CA PRO A 26 -15.94 -10.22 -1.57
C PRO A 26 -16.36 -9.25 -0.46
N ASP A 27 -15.97 -9.51 0.80
CA ASP A 27 -16.49 -8.81 1.98
C ASP A 27 -16.28 -7.29 1.97
N GLY A 28 -15.18 -6.81 1.39
CA GLY A 28 -14.89 -5.38 1.28
C GLY A 28 -14.33 -4.78 2.57
N LEU A 29 -14.44 -3.45 2.75
CA LEU A 29 -13.85 -2.74 3.89
C LEU A 29 -14.58 -3.09 5.20
N ASN A 30 -13.89 -3.78 6.10
CA ASN A 30 -14.23 -3.85 7.52
C ASN A 30 -13.17 -3.06 8.32
N PRO A 31 -13.53 -1.94 8.98
CA PRO A 31 -12.58 -1.13 9.74
C PRO A 31 -11.86 -1.90 10.87
N GLU A 32 -12.49 -2.94 11.41
CA GLU A 32 -11.91 -3.78 12.46
C GLU A 32 -10.93 -4.83 11.90
N GLN A 33 -10.92 -5.05 10.58
CA GLN A 33 -10.17 -6.11 9.92
C GLN A 33 -9.54 -5.59 8.62
N VAL A 34 -8.50 -4.78 8.78
CA VAL A 34 -7.64 -4.32 7.67
C VAL A 34 -6.30 -5.05 7.68
N TYR A 35 -5.78 -5.34 6.50
CA TYR A 35 -4.51 -6.03 6.30
C TYR A 35 -3.49 -5.07 5.74
N TYR A 36 -2.26 -5.13 6.22
CA TYR A 36 -1.12 -4.38 5.69
C TYR A 36 -0.17 -5.36 5.03
N PHE A 37 0.24 -5.06 3.80
CA PHE A 37 1.12 -5.92 3.02
C PHE A 37 1.86 -5.08 1.97
N ASN A 38 2.94 -5.65 1.46
CA ASN A 38 3.80 -5.07 0.46
C ASN A 38 3.52 -5.67 -0.92
N HIS A 39 4.06 -5.00 -1.94
CA HIS A 39 3.98 -5.49 -3.31
C HIS A 39 4.68 -6.83 -3.51
N GLU A 40 5.70 -7.13 -2.71
CA GLU A 40 6.42 -8.41 -2.76
C GLU A 40 5.61 -9.60 -2.24
N ASP A 41 4.55 -9.37 -1.46
CA ASP A 41 3.67 -10.44 -0.98
C ASP A 41 2.53 -10.78 -1.96
N ILE A 42 2.42 -10.06 -3.07
CA ILE A 42 1.38 -10.29 -4.08
C ILE A 42 1.86 -11.38 -5.06
N ASP A 43 1.22 -12.55 -4.98
CA ASP A 43 1.48 -13.67 -5.91
C ASP A 43 0.83 -13.44 -7.28
N ASP A 44 -0.45 -13.05 -7.32
CA ASP A 44 -1.17 -12.77 -8.58
C ASP A 44 -2.15 -11.59 -8.46
N ILE A 45 -2.33 -10.87 -9.56
CA ILE A 45 -3.29 -9.77 -9.71
C ILE A 45 -4.40 -10.23 -10.66
N VAL A 46 -5.47 -10.76 -10.07
CA VAL A 46 -6.64 -11.26 -10.82
C VAL A 46 -7.44 -10.15 -11.50
N PHE A 47 -7.41 -8.92 -10.98
CA PHE A 47 -8.06 -7.75 -11.58
C PHE A 47 -7.40 -6.46 -11.11
N LYS A 48 -6.97 -5.61 -12.06
CA LYS A 48 -6.28 -4.33 -11.76
C LYS A 48 -7.22 -3.16 -11.49
N GLY A 49 -8.49 -3.27 -11.87
CA GLY A 49 -9.42 -2.14 -11.87
C GLY A 49 -9.27 -1.24 -13.10
N TYR A 50 -9.93 -0.08 -13.03
CA TYR A 50 -9.84 0.96 -14.06
C TYR A 50 -8.64 1.86 -13.81
N SER A 51 -8.05 2.38 -14.89
CA SER A 51 -6.96 3.34 -14.86
C SER A 51 -7.18 4.41 -15.93
N ASP A 52 -6.82 5.64 -15.61
CA ASP A 52 -6.82 6.78 -16.52
C ASP A 52 -5.50 7.55 -16.44
N ILE A 53 -5.45 8.72 -17.09
CA ILE A 53 -4.25 9.56 -17.14
C ILE A 53 -3.90 10.18 -15.78
N ASP A 54 -4.89 10.43 -14.93
CA ASP A 54 -4.67 10.98 -13.59
C ASP A 54 -4.05 9.92 -12.69
N GLU A 55 -4.50 8.67 -12.79
CA GLU A 55 -3.89 7.52 -12.13
C GLU A 55 -2.43 7.31 -12.58
N GLU A 56 -2.14 7.37 -13.89
CA GLU A 56 -0.77 7.27 -14.39
C GLU A 56 0.14 8.39 -13.85
N ARG A 57 -0.39 9.61 -13.76
CA ARG A 57 0.32 10.76 -13.21
C ARG A 57 0.54 10.60 -11.70
N PHE A 58 -0.48 10.14 -10.97
CA PHE A 58 -0.40 9.84 -9.55
C PHE A 58 0.73 8.83 -9.28
N VAL A 59 0.76 7.70 -9.99
CA VAL A 59 1.79 6.66 -9.81
C VAL A 59 3.20 7.22 -10.02
N LYS A 60 3.42 8.10 -11.00
CA LYS A 60 4.73 8.75 -11.24
C LYS A 60 5.14 9.65 -10.07
N LEU A 61 4.23 10.51 -9.60
CA LEU A 61 4.50 11.41 -8.48
C LEU A 61 4.70 10.65 -7.16
N TYR A 62 3.88 9.63 -6.94
CA TYR A 62 3.93 8.77 -5.77
C TYR A 62 5.27 8.02 -5.68
N LYS A 63 5.75 7.42 -6.79
CA LYS A 63 7.07 6.78 -6.82
C LYS A 63 8.22 7.75 -6.55
N LYS A 64 8.14 8.97 -7.09
CA LYS A 64 9.12 10.02 -6.82
C LYS A 64 9.13 10.41 -5.34
N TRP A 65 7.95 10.54 -4.75
CA TRP A 65 7.79 10.83 -3.32
C TRP A 65 8.32 9.69 -2.45
N LEU A 66 8.01 8.43 -2.77
CA LEU A 66 8.55 7.26 -2.08
C LEU A 66 10.07 7.25 -2.05
N GLY A 67 10.73 7.49 -3.19
CA GLY A 67 12.20 7.59 -3.23
C GLY A 67 12.76 8.77 -2.42
N SER A 68 11.97 9.81 -2.15
CA SER A 68 12.39 10.93 -1.30
C SER A 68 12.30 10.66 0.20
N ILE A 69 11.51 9.64 0.60
CA ILE A 69 11.31 9.26 2.02
C ILE A 69 11.97 7.93 2.39
N GLU A 70 12.53 7.20 1.42
CA GLU A 70 13.10 5.86 1.59
C GLU A 70 14.21 5.80 2.66
N SER A 71 14.96 6.89 2.85
CA SER A 71 15.98 7.00 3.91
C SER A 71 15.42 7.28 5.30
N SER A 72 14.19 7.76 5.39
CA SER A 72 13.60 8.36 6.60
C SER A 72 12.53 7.48 7.25
N ILE A 73 11.86 6.64 6.45
CA ILE A 73 10.78 5.77 6.93
C ILE A 73 11.14 4.32 6.62
N LYS A 74 11.05 3.46 7.62
CA LYS A 74 11.38 2.04 7.47
C LYS A 74 10.22 1.31 6.80
N LYS A 75 10.51 0.64 5.70
CA LYS A 75 9.60 -0.35 5.12
C LYS A 75 9.70 -1.66 5.90
N VAL A 76 8.58 -2.16 6.39
CA VAL A 76 8.52 -3.41 7.17
C VAL A 76 8.33 -4.57 6.21
N LYS A 77 9.12 -5.64 6.40
CA LYS A 77 8.88 -6.90 5.72
C LYS A 77 7.73 -7.63 6.40
N THR A 78 6.83 -8.13 5.59
CA THR A 78 5.74 -9.03 5.97
C THR A 78 6.18 -10.46 5.70
N GLU A 79 5.76 -11.38 6.57
CA GLU A 79 6.00 -12.83 6.43
C GLU A 79 4.77 -13.54 5.85
#